data_AF-A0A8K0S6F3-F1
#
_entry.id   AF-A0A8K0S6F3-F1
#
_cell.length_a   1.000
_cell.length_b   1.000
_cell.length_c   1.000
_cell.angle_alpha   90.00
_cell.angle_beta   90.00
_cell.angle_gamma   90.00
#
_symmetry.space_group_name_H-M   'P 1'
#
loop_
_entity.id
_entity.type
_entity.pdbx_description
1 polymer ?
#
loop_
_entity_poly.entity_id
_entity_poly.type
_entity_poly.pdbx_seq_one_letter_code
_entity_poly.pdbx_strand_id
1 'polypeptide(L)'
;MDGTMGTQTDTGSWGRSYPVQFTFSIGGKEFLYSQCQSDQYWFTQELLPGGKMGSVADSGTWDYSYAVQSPFTIDNRVFFCGHKMSTNFWFIQELFTTEKWEPRLIPAIEIIPITYCIPSRLAIRTTSLATT
;
A
#
# COMPACT_ATOMS: atom_id res chain seq x y z
N MET A 1 -29.55 -16.93 -9.84
CA MET A 1 -28.69 -16.02 -10.63
C MET A 1 -28.59 -16.62 -12.02
N ASP A 2 -28.82 -15.85 -13.07
CA ASP A 2 -28.93 -16.28 -14.47
C ASP A 2 -27.63 -16.10 -15.27
N GLY A 3 -26.52 -15.78 -14.58
CA GLY A 3 -25.21 -15.58 -15.19
C GLY A 3 -25.12 -14.33 -16.06
N THR A 4 -26.10 -13.42 -15.97
CA THR A 4 -26.12 -12.18 -16.75
C THR A 4 -25.26 -11.08 -16.11
N MET A 5 -24.75 -10.18 -16.94
CA MET A 5 -23.99 -9.01 -16.48
C MET A 5 -24.95 -7.91 -16.01
N GLY A 6 -24.64 -7.28 -14.87
CA GLY A 6 -25.40 -6.13 -14.36
C GLY A 6 -25.11 -4.82 -15.11
N THR A 7 -25.78 -3.74 -14.69
CA THR A 7 -25.54 -2.38 -15.19
C THR A 7 -24.20 -1.83 -14.72
N GLN A 8 -23.52 -1.04 -15.56
CA GLN A 8 -22.34 -0.28 -15.16
C GLN A 8 -22.71 0.76 -14.07
N THR A 9 -22.06 0.70 -12.90
CA THR A 9 -22.36 1.56 -11.76
C THR A 9 -21.52 2.84 -11.72
N ASP A 10 -20.34 2.85 -12.35
CA ASP A 10 -19.42 4.00 -12.35
C ASP A 10 -18.51 4.00 -13.59
N THR A 11 -17.89 5.14 -13.91
CA THR A 11 -16.91 5.26 -14.99
C THR A 11 -15.95 6.43 -14.76
N GLY A 12 -14.76 6.35 -15.35
CA GLY A 12 -13.73 7.37 -15.29
C GLY A 12 -12.53 7.01 -16.13
N SER A 13 -11.46 7.80 -16.02
CA SER A 13 -10.20 7.56 -16.72
C SER A 13 -9.03 7.82 -15.79
N TRP A 14 -8.02 6.96 -15.81
CA TRP A 14 -6.71 7.26 -15.26
C TRP A 14 -5.76 7.78 -16.35
N GLY A 15 -4.78 8.59 -15.97
CA GLY A 15 -3.75 9.10 -16.89
C GLY A 15 -2.67 8.09 -17.30
N ARG A 16 -2.73 6.85 -16.79
CA ARG A 16 -1.78 5.76 -17.08
C ARG A 16 -2.52 4.45 -17.31
N SER A 17 -1.82 3.48 -17.91
CA SER A 17 -2.29 2.10 -17.99
C SER A 17 -1.82 1.31 -16.77
N TYR A 18 -2.75 0.62 -16.11
CA TYR A 18 -2.49 -0.20 -14.92
C TYR A 18 -2.87 -1.65 -15.20
N PRO A 19 -2.00 -2.44 -15.87
CA PRO A 19 -2.33 -3.82 -16.25
C PRO A 19 -2.31 -4.80 -15.07
N VAL A 20 -1.75 -4.42 -13.92
CA VAL A 20 -1.66 -5.27 -12.73
C VAL A 20 -2.49 -4.64 -11.62
N GLN A 21 -3.56 -5.32 -11.27
CA GLN A 21 -4.57 -4.83 -10.33
C GLN A 21 -5.07 -5.98 -9.47
N PHE A 22 -5.43 -5.67 -8.23
CA PHE A 22 -6.17 -6.56 -7.36
C PHE A 22 -6.94 -5.76 -6.32
N THR A 23 -8.00 -6.35 -5.76
CA THR A 23 -8.74 -5.74 -4.66
C THR A 23 -8.32 -6.34 -3.32
N PHE A 24 -8.49 -5.59 -2.25
CA PHE A 24 -8.28 -6.08 -0.89
C PHE A 24 -9.18 -5.37 0.13
N SER A 25 -9.55 -6.11 1.16
CA SER A 25 -10.44 -5.66 2.23
C SER A 25 -9.66 -5.45 3.52
N ILE A 26 -9.71 -4.27 4.12
CA ILE A 26 -9.07 -4.01 5.43
C ILE A 26 -9.82 -2.93 6.20
N GLY A 27 -10.00 -3.13 7.52
CA GLY A 27 -10.71 -2.16 8.37
C GLY A 27 -12.17 -1.92 7.99
N GLY A 28 -12.85 -2.93 7.41
CA GLY A 28 -14.23 -2.79 6.93
C GLY A 28 -14.37 -1.97 5.64
N LYS A 29 -13.26 -1.63 4.98
CA LYS A 29 -13.22 -0.91 3.70
C LYS A 29 -12.65 -1.80 2.60
N GLU A 30 -13.01 -1.49 1.37
CA GLU A 30 -12.51 -2.13 0.15
C GLU A 30 -11.60 -1.18 -0.61
N PHE A 31 -10.53 -1.72 -1.18
CA PHE A 31 -9.56 -0.95 -1.94
C PHE A 31 -9.16 -1.68 -3.23
N LEU A 32 -8.86 -0.90 -4.26
CA LEU A 32 -8.18 -1.33 -5.47
C LEU A 32 -6.70 -0.97 -5.36
N TYR A 33 -5.82 -1.96 -5.49
CA TYR A 33 -4.42 -1.74 -5.81
C TYR A 33 -4.22 -1.72 -7.33
N SER A 34 -3.32 -0.88 -7.82
CA SER A 34 -2.97 -0.81 -9.24
C SER A 34 -1.50 -0.42 -9.44
N GLN A 35 -0.79 -1.14 -10.32
CA GLN A 35 0.57 -0.80 -10.74
C GLN A 35 0.64 -0.48 -12.25
N CYS A 36 1.27 0.65 -12.57
CA CYS A 36 1.70 1.02 -13.90
C CYS A 36 3.06 0.40 -14.17
N GLN A 37 3.15 -0.43 -15.20
CA GLN A 37 4.39 -1.16 -15.49
C GLN A 37 5.47 -0.30 -16.17
N SER A 38 5.10 0.80 -16.82
CA SER A 38 6.04 1.63 -17.60
C SER A 38 6.88 2.57 -16.73
N ASP A 39 6.30 3.12 -15.66
CA ASP A 39 6.97 4.05 -14.75
C ASP A 39 6.98 3.58 -13.28
N GLN A 40 6.61 2.32 -13.05
CA GLN A 40 6.56 1.65 -11.75
C GLN A 40 5.67 2.34 -10.70
N TYR A 41 4.86 3.33 -11.11
CA TYR A 41 3.93 4.02 -10.24
C TYR A 41 2.84 3.05 -9.78
N TRP A 42 2.48 3.13 -8.51
CA TRP A 42 1.37 2.39 -7.94
C TRP A 42 0.50 3.27 -7.06
N PHE A 43 -0.76 2.88 -6.92
CA PHE A 43 -1.68 3.51 -5.98
C PHE A 43 -2.62 2.49 -5.36
N THR A 44 -3.19 2.87 -4.21
CA THR A 44 -4.39 2.25 -3.65
C THR A 44 -5.53 3.26 -3.69
N GLN A 45 -6.72 2.84 -4.09
CA GLN A 45 -7.90 3.71 -4.19
C GLN A 45 -9.09 3.02 -3.56
N GLU A 46 -9.85 3.77 -2.75
CA GLU A 46 -11.02 3.21 -2.06
C GLU A 46 -12.12 2.82 -3.05
N LEU A 47 -12.81 1.71 -2.77
CA LEU A 47 -14.02 1.29 -3.46
C LEU A 47 -15.20 1.50 -2.52
N LEU A 48 -16.13 2.36 -2.92
CA LEU A 48 -17.24 2.81 -2.09
C LEU A 48 -18.51 1.96 -2.33
N PRO A 49 -19.43 1.92 -1.34
CA PRO A 49 -20.74 1.29 -1.51
C PRO A 49 -21.47 1.73 -2.79
N GLY A 50 -22.19 0.80 -3.42
CA GLY A 50 -22.83 1.04 -4.71
C GLY A 50 -21.91 0.92 -5.92
N GLY A 51 -20.69 0.39 -5.74
CA GLY A 51 -19.74 0.15 -6.82
C GLY A 51 -19.19 1.45 -7.40
N LYS A 52 -18.76 2.36 -6.52
CA LYS A 52 -18.23 3.70 -6.86
C LYS A 52 -16.74 3.78 -6.58
N MET A 53 -16.01 4.52 -7.41
CA MET A 53 -14.60 4.81 -7.16
C MET A 53 -14.46 5.95 -6.14
N GLY A 54 -13.70 5.71 -5.07
CA GLY A 54 -13.40 6.70 -4.03
C GLY A 54 -12.11 7.48 -4.29
N SER A 55 -11.56 8.09 -3.24
CA SER A 55 -10.27 8.79 -3.32
C SER A 55 -9.08 7.83 -3.30
N VAL A 56 -7.96 8.26 -3.87
CA VAL A 56 -6.67 7.58 -3.70
C VAL A 56 -6.28 7.63 -2.22
N ALA A 57 -6.01 6.48 -1.63
CA ALA A 57 -5.65 6.32 -0.22
C ALA A 57 -4.14 6.40 -0.01
N ASP A 58 -3.36 5.84 -0.93
CA ASP A 58 -1.89 5.90 -0.91
C ASP A 58 -1.31 5.75 -2.33
N SER A 59 -0.08 6.18 -2.53
CA SER A 59 0.65 5.96 -3.77
C SER A 59 2.15 6.03 -3.61
N GLY A 60 2.87 5.45 -4.57
CA GLY A 60 4.31 5.50 -4.61
C GLY A 60 4.88 4.95 -5.90
N THR A 61 6.17 4.67 -5.87
CA THR A 61 6.90 4.07 -7.00
C THR A 61 7.69 2.88 -6.47
N TRP A 62 7.60 1.75 -7.16
CA TRP A 62 8.44 0.59 -6.87
C TRP A 62 9.79 0.72 -7.57
N ASP A 63 10.82 0.06 -7.05
CA ASP A 63 12.11 -0.08 -7.76
C ASP A 63 11.97 -0.90 -9.05
N TYR A 64 10.95 -1.76 -9.12
CA TYR A 64 10.73 -2.69 -10.23
C TYR A 64 9.26 -2.77 -10.67
N SER A 65 9.08 -3.14 -11.93
CA SER A 65 7.79 -3.54 -12.48
C SER A 65 7.52 -5.01 -12.18
N TYR A 66 6.38 -5.31 -11.54
CA TYR A 66 6.02 -6.66 -11.15
C TYR A 66 4.84 -7.14 -11.99
N ALA A 67 5.10 -8.13 -12.85
CA ALA A 67 4.14 -8.57 -13.85
C ALA A 67 2.97 -9.38 -13.28
N VAL A 68 3.16 -9.98 -12.10
CA VAL A 68 2.16 -10.78 -11.40
C VAL A 68 2.16 -10.36 -9.95
N GLN A 69 0.97 -10.06 -9.43
CA GLN A 69 0.75 -9.75 -8.03
C GLN A 69 -0.54 -10.41 -7.55
N SER A 70 -0.58 -10.85 -6.29
CA SER A 70 -1.77 -11.49 -5.73
C SER A 70 -1.90 -11.22 -4.24
N PRO A 71 -3.07 -10.76 -3.77
CA PRO A 71 -3.31 -10.54 -2.36
C PRO A 71 -3.60 -11.86 -1.64
N PHE A 72 -3.32 -11.90 -0.35
CA PHE A 72 -3.71 -12.99 0.54
C PHE A 72 -3.90 -12.49 1.98
N THR A 73 -4.64 -13.25 2.78
CA THR A 73 -4.95 -12.91 4.18
C THR A 73 -4.53 -14.05 5.09
N ILE A 74 -3.79 -13.72 6.15
CA ILE A 74 -3.40 -14.65 7.22
C ILE A 74 -3.61 -13.92 8.55
N ASP A 75 -4.27 -14.57 9.51
CA ASP A 75 -4.51 -14.02 10.86
C ASP A 75 -5.07 -12.59 10.86
N ASN A 76 -6.06 -12.34 9.99
CA ASN A 76 -6.70 -11.03 9.83
C ASN A 76 -5.76 -9.89 9.41
N ARG A 77 -4.60 -10.22 8.85
CA ARG A 77 -3.63 -9.31 8.24
C ARG A 77 -3.62 -9.55 6.74
N VAL A 78 -3.54 -8.45 5.99
CA VAL A 78 -3.61 -8.49 4.52
C VAL A 78 -2.21 -8.27 3.97
N PHE A 79 -1.83 -9.13 3.04
CA PHE A 79 -0.56 -9.05 2.35
C PHE A 79 -0.81 -9.17 0.85
N PHE A 80 0.23 -8.92 0.08
CA PHE A 80 0.30 -9.39 -1.30
C PHE A 80 1.71 -9.83 -1.61
N CYS A 81 1.84 -10.79 -2.53
CA CYS A 81 3.12 -11.14 -3.13
C CYS A 81 3.21 -10.55 -4.53
N GLY A 82 4.42 -10.23 -4.95
CA GLY A 82 4.70 -9.80 -6.31
C GLY A 82 5.92 -10.51 -6.86
N HIS A 83 5.92 -10.73 -8.18
CA HIS A 83 6.97 -11.46 -8.88
C HIS A 83 7.53 -10.65 -10.06
N LYS A 84 8.84 -10.44 -10.03
CA LYS A 84 9.61 -9.84 -11.13
C LYS A 84 10.15 -10.96 -12.01
N MET A 85 9.43 -11.23 -13.11
CA MET A 85 9.70 -12.34 -14.01
C MET A 85 11.13 -12.36 -14.60
N SER A 86 11.75 -11.19 -14.81
CA SER A 86 13.07 -11.13 -15.44
C SER A 86 14.22 -11.63 -14.55
N THR A 87 14.03 -11.66 -13.23
CA THR A 87 15.09 -12.09 -12.28
C THR A 87 14.61 -13.17 -11.33
N ASN A 88 13.39 -13.69 -11.51
CA ASN A 88 12.73 -14.59 -10.56
C ASN A 88 12.67 -14.04 -9.12
N PHE A 89 12.73 -12.72 -8.98
CA PHE A 89 12.70 -12.07 -7.67
C PHE A 89 11.26 -11.94 -7.20
N TRP A 90 11.00 -12.30 -5.94
CA TRP A 90 9.70 -12.18 -5.31
C TRP A 90 9.79 -11.37 -4.03
N PHE A 91 8.68 -10.74 -3.66
CA PHE A 91 8.52 -10.05 -2.38
C PHE A 91 7.14 -10.33 -1.79
N ILE A 92 7.01 -10.05 -0.50
CA ILE A 92 5.73 -9.98 0.21
C ILE A 92 5.67 -8.62 0.90
N GLN A 93 4.52 -7.94 0.77
CA GLN A 93 4.28 -6.65 1.39
C GLN A 93 2.97 -6.73 2.19
N GLU A 94 3.00 -6.25 3.43
CA GLU A 94 1.80 -6.08 4.25
C GLU A 94 1.07 -4.79 3.85
N LEU A 95 -0.25 -4.84 3.84
CA LEU A 95 -1.16 -3.73 3.58
C LEU A 95 -1.79 -3.29 4.90
N PHE A 96 -1.80 -1.98 5.16
CA PHE A 96 -2.32 -1.39 6.39
C PHE A 96 -3.45 -0.41 6.08
N THR A 97 -4.28 -0.13 7.08
CA THR A 97 -5.16 1.04 7.06
C THR A 97 -4.32 2.28 7.38
N THR A 98 -4.68 3.42 6.78
CA THR A 98 -4.09 4.73 7.05
C THR A 98 -4.26 5.19 8.51
N GLU A 99 -5.11 4.51 9.29
CA GLU A 99 -5.26 4.74 10.73
C GLU A 99 -4.05 4.26 11.56
N LYS A 100 -3.09 3.55 10.94
CA LYS A 100 -1.98 2.91 11.66
C LYS A 100 -0.62 3.53 11.33
N TRP A 101 -0.44 4.79 11.72
CA TRP A 101 0.89 5.32 12.04
C TRP A 101 0.88 6.06 13.39
N GLU A 102 0.38 5.40 14.43
CA GLU A 102 0.98 5.61 15.74
C GLU A 102 2.24 4.73 15.77
N PRO A 103 3.46 5.30 15.91
CA PRO A 103 4.60 4.48 16.27
C PRO A 103 4.18 3.79 17.55
N ARG A 104 4.04 2.45 17.52
CA ARG A 104 3.92 1.67 18.74
C ARG A 104 5.10 2.11 19.59
N LEU A 105 4.83 2.92 20.62
CA LEU A 105 5.81 3.19 21.65
C LEU A 105 6.12 1.80 22.20
N ILE A 106 7.25 1.24 21.76
CA ILE A 106 7.88 0.16 22.47
C ILE A 106 8.02 0.76 23.88
N PRO A 107 7.34 0.24 24.91
CA PRO A 107 7.60 0.71 26.26
C PRO A 107 9.09 0.55 26.46
N ALA A 108 9.78 1.64 26.81
CA ALA A 108 11.22 1.70 26.89
C ALA A 108 11.76 0.54 27.75
N ILE A 109 12.08 -0.57 27.10
CA ILE A 109 12.87 -1.67 27.64
C ILE A 109 14.22 -1.47 26.98
N GLU A 110 15.16 -1.08 27.83
CA GLU A 110 16.58 -0.83 27.63
C GLU A 110 17.10 -1.02 26.20
N ILE A 111 17.43 0.10 25.57
CA ILE A 111 18.21 0.13 24.34
C ILE A 111 19.63 -0.39 24.66
N ILE A 112 19.87 -1.66 24.38
CA ILE A 112 21.22 -2.15 24.10
C ILE A 112 21.54 -1.70 22.66
N PRO A 113 22.61 -0.93 22.41
CA PRO A 113 22.85 -0.38 21.09
C PRO A 113 23.31 -1.48 20.13
N ILE A 114 22.43 -1.90 19.23
CA ILE A 114 22.84 -2.55 17.99
C ILE A 114 22.94 -1.43 16.95
N THR A 115 24.17 -1.05 16.62
CA THR A 115 24.48 -0.11 15.55
C THR A 115 23.91 -0.63 14.23
N TYR A 116 22.82 -0.02 13.74
CA TYR A 116 22.42 -0.17 12.34
C TYR A 116 22.67 1.16 11.63
N CYS A 117 23.55 1.13 10.63
CA CYS A 117 23.84 2.24 9.75
C CYS A 117 22.58 2.64 8.98
N ILE A 118 22.11 3.88 9.16
CA ILE A 118 21.12 4.52 8.28
C ILE A 118 21.87 5.52 7.40
N PRO A 119 21.75 5.47 6.06
CA PRO A 119 22.31 6.50 5.20
C PRO A 119 21.54 7.81 5.37
N SER A 120 22.30 8.89 5.41
CA SER A 120 21.96 10.26 5.73
C SER A 120 20.91 10.89 4.80
N ARG A 121 19.84 11.44 5.41
CA ARG A 121 19.24 12.73 5.03
C ARG A 121 18.47 13.34 6.21
N LEU A 122 19.18 14.25 6.86
CA LEU A 122 18.74 15.34 7.76
C LEU A 122 17.47 16.03 7.19
N ALA A 123 16.46 16.47 7.93
CA ALA A 123 16.55 17.29 9.13
C ALA A 123 15.25 17.25 9.95
N ILE A 124 15.35 17.15 11.28
CA ILE A 124 14.31 17.62 12.20
C ILE A 124 14.92 18.75 13.02
N ARG A 125 14.29 19.93 12.94
CA ARG A 125 14.62 21.14 13.70
C ARG A 125 14.33 20.89 15.18
N THR A 126 15.29 21.20 16.04
CA THR A 126 15.08 21.27 17.49
C THR A 126 14.71 22.70 17.87
N THR A 127 13.48 22.92 18.32
CA THR A 127 13.15 24.06 19.20
C THR A 127 13.06 23.52 20.61
N SER A 128 14.03 23.86 21.45
CA SER A 128 13.97 23.62 22.89
C SER A 128 13.01 24.62 23.54
N LEU A 129 11.98 24.12 24.21
CA LEU A 129 11.21 24.89 25.18
C LEU A 129 12.08 25.06 26.44
N ALA A 130 12.42 26.31 26.77
CA ALA A 130 13.02 26.64 28.06
C ALA A 130 11.90 26.71 29.11
N THR A 131 12.10 26.04 30.25
CA THR A 131 11.25 26.14 31.43
C THR A 131 11.99 26.94 32.50
N THR A 132 11.45 28.09 32.88
CA THR A 132 11.04 28.52 34.24
C THR A 132 10.74 30.02 34.18
#